data_AF-A0A602JZ03-F1
#
_entry.id   AF-A0A602JZ03-F1
#
_cell.length_a   1.000
_cell.length_b   1.000
_cell.length_c   1.000
_cell.angle_alpha   90.00
_cell.angle_beta   90.00
_cell.angle_gamma   90.00
#
_symmetry.space_group_name_H-M   'P 1'
#
loop_
_entity.id
_entity.type
_entity.pdbx_description
1 polymer ?
#
loop_
_entity_poly.entity_id
_entity_poly.type
_entity_poly.pdbx_seq_one_letter_code
_entity_poly.pdbx_strand_id
1 'polypeptide(L)'
;MISKGNVLSAYNCLKSYAYYENLNFYLKAEIAKFENTGFDRKIKKVVDLFNGDDKSVFDQWLQGINVEILPKKIKSHLESEQSNGALFLSNNKTASEYIVESVNYLVVAPVEIYLIETLWSIYVGSLLDENFTNYTYGNRVSNVVKKYARDY
;
A
#
# COMPACT_ATOMS: atom_id res chain seq x y z
N MET A 1 -1.53 24.83 4.40
CA MET A 1 -1.39 24.50 2.96
C MET A 1 -0.37 23.39 2.85
N ILE A 2 -0.68 22.32 2.13
CA ILE A 2 0.25 21.19 1.95
C ILE A 2 1.41 21.66 1.07
N SER A 3 2.65 21.45 1.55
CA SER A 3 3.85 21.77 0.80
C SER A 3 4.36 20.55 0.01
N LYS A 4 5.23 20.79 -0.97
CA LYS A 4 5.96 19.71 -1.67
C LYS A 4 6.74 18.82 -0.69
N GLY A 5 7.32 19.41 0.35
CA GLY A 5 8.07 18.67 1.38
C GLY A 5 7.19 17.66 2.12
N ASN A 6 5.95 18.03 2.45
CA ASN A 6 4.99 17.14 3.10
C ASN A 6 4.65 15.93 2.22
N VAL A 7 4.38 16.16 0.93
CA VAL A 7 4.06 15.08 -0.03
C VAL A 7 5.27 14.16 -0.24
N LEU A 8 6.49 14.71 -0.26
CA LEU A 8 7.72 13.89 -0.37
C LEU A 8 7.95 13.04 0.89
N SER A 9 7.69 13.55 2.09
CA SER A 9 7.75 12.75 3.32
C SER A 9 6.74 11.61 3.28
N ALA A 10 5.49 11.89 2.87
CA ALA A 10 4.49 10.85 2.67
C ALA A 10 4.91 9.82 1.62
N TYR A 11 5.49 10.26 0.51
CA TYR A 11 6.03 9.37 -0.51
C TYR A 11 7.12 8.43 0.03
N ASN A 12 8.03 8.96 0.86
CA ASN A 12 9.07 8.14 1.48
C ASN A 12 8.48 7.10 2.46
N CYS A 13 7.45 7.48 3.23
CA CYS A 13 6.71 6.54 4.08
C CYS A 13 6.05 5.44 3.23
N LEU A 14 5.35 5.81 2.16
CA LEU A 14 4.69 4.88 1.24
C LEU A 14 5.71 3.93 0.58
N LYS A 15 6.84 4.46 0.10
CA LYS A 15 7.91 3.67 -0.52
C LYS A 15 8.54 2.69 0.46
N SER A 16 8.79 3.14 1.69
CA SER A 16 9.29 2.28 2.76
C SER A 16 8.30 1.15 3.08
N TYR A 17 7.02 1.48 3.24
CA TYR A 17 5.95 0.50 3.46
C TYR A 17 5.90 -0.53 2.31
N ALA A 18 5.87 -0.06 1.07
CA ALA A 18 5.84 -0.94 -0.10
C ALA A 18 7.08 -1.84 -0.21
N TYR A 19 8.26 -1.37 0.22
CA TYR A 19 9.49 -2.17 0.20
C TYR A 19 9.41 -3.36 1.16
N TYR A 20 8.92 -3.14 2.38
CA TYR A 20 8.80 -4.18 3.41
C TYR A 20 7.57 -5.07 3.27
N GLU A 21 6.56 -4.65 2.49
CA GLU A 21 5.40 -5.46 2.18
C GLU A 21 5.77 -6.66 1.28
N ASN A 22 5.30 -7.86 1.63
CA ASN A 22 5.68 -9.10 0.96
C ASN A 22 4.62 -9.62 -0.01
N LEU A 23 3.37 -9.20 0.14
CA LEU A 23 2.24 -9.74 -0.63
C LEU A 23 1.84 -8.83 -1.80
N ASN A 24 1.85 -7.51 -1.59
CA ASN A 24 1.30 -6.56 -2.56
C ASN A 24 2.34 -6.13 -3.62
N PHE A 25 2.58 -7.00 -4.60
CA PHE A 25 3.46 -6.69 -5.74
C PHE A 25 2.91 -5.59 -6.65
N TYR A 26 1.59 -5.40 -6.68
CA TYR A 26 0.95 -4.34 -7.46
C TYR A 26 1.34 -2.96 -6.96
N LEU A 27 1.35 -2.75 -5.63
CA LEU A 27 1.82 -1.51 -5.02
C LEU A 27 3.28 -1.20 -5.42
N LYS A 28 4.16 -2.21 -5.38
CA LYS A 28 5.57 -2.06 -5.81
C LYS A 28 5.67 -1.65 -7.28
N ALA A 29 4.86 -2.26 -8.14
CA ALA A 29 4.81 -1.93 -9.56
C ALA A 29 4.30 -0.51 -9.82
N GLU A 30 3.26 -0.09 -9.12
CA GLU A 30 2.71 1.28 -9.24
C GLU A 30 3.72 2.33 -8.78
N ILE A 31 4.47 2.09 -7.71
CA ILE A 31 5.57 2.97 -7.27
C ILE A 31 6.65 3.06 -8.36
N ALA A 32 7.09 1.94 -8.93
CA ALA A 32 8.08 1.96 -10.00
C ALA A 32 7.61 2.74 -11.23
N LYS A 33 6.34 2.57 -11.64
CA LYS A 33 5.72 3.34 -12.75
C LYS A 33 5.61 4.82 -12.40
N PHE A 34 5.32 5.14 -11.15
CA PHE A 34 5.21 6.51 -10.68
C PHE A 34 6.56 7.24 -10.77
N GLU A 35 7.65 6.59 -10.38
CA GLU A 35 9.02 7.11 -10.44
C GLU A 35 9.55 7.26 -11.88
N ASN A 36 9.17 6.36 -12.78
CA ASN A 36 9.79 6.25 -14.11
C ASN A 36 9.75 7.56 -14.92
N THR A 37 8.65 8.33 -14.88
CA THR A 37 8.55 9.59 -15.63
C THR A 37 7.72 10.66 -14.92
N GLY A 38 8.20 11.90 -14.97
CA GLY A 38 7.45 13.07 -14.52
C GLY A 38 7.14 13.09 -13.02
N PHE A 39 7.99 12.48 -12.19
CA PHE A 39 7.82 12.38 -10.74
C PHE A 39 7.50 13.75 -10.09
N ASP A 40 8.32 14.77 -10.34
CA ASP A 40 8.10 16.12 -9.80
C ASP A 40 6.74 16.72 -10.21
N ARG A 41 6.32 16.48 -11.45
CA ARG A 41 5.02 16.94 -11.96
C ARG A 41 3.88 16.21 -11.26
N LYS A 42 4.00 14.91 -11.03
CA LYS A 42 2.98 14.11 -10.32
C LYS A 42 2.89 14.53 -8.84
N ILE A 43 4.02 14.73 -8.17
CA ILE A 43 4.05 15.29 -6.80
C ILE A 43 3.39 16.67 -6.77
N LYS A 44 3.69 17.53 -7.75
CA LYS A 44 3.06 18.85 -7.84
C LYS A 44 1.53 18.73 -7.99
N LYS A 45 1.02 17.80 -8.81
CA LYS A 45 -0.44 17.60 -8.93
C LYS A 45 -1.10 17.24 -7.60
N VAL A 46 -0.45 16.46 -6.75
CA VAL A 46 -0.97 16.14 -5.41
C VAL A 46 -0.97 17.39 -4.54
N VAL A 47 0.08 18.19 -4.56
CA VAL A 47 0.12 19.49 -3.85
C VAL A 47 -1.00 20.42 -4.34
N ASP A 48 -1.17 20.52 -5.65
CA ASP A 48 -2.17 21.38 -6.29
C ASP A 48 -3.60 20.92 -5.92
N LEU A 49 -3.85 19.61 -5.80
CA LEU A 49 -5.15 19.08 -5.36
C LEU A 49 -5.54 19.58 -3.95
N PHE A 50 -4.60 19.54 -3.00
CA PHE A 50 -4.89 19.95 -1.62
C PHE A 50 -4.98 21.46 -1.42
N ASN A 51 -4.34 22.22 -2.30
CA ASN A 51 -4.25 23.67 -2.19
C ASN A 51 -5.20 24.42 -3.14
N GLY A 52 -5.81 23.73 -4.11
CA GLY A 52 -6.72 24.29 -5.10
C GLY A 52 -8.16 23.80 -4.94
N ASP A 53 -9.07 24.38 -5.72
CA ASP A 53 -10.50 24.09 -5.65
C ASP A 53 -10.99 23.07 -6.71
N ASP A 54 -10.16 22.73 -7.71
CA ASP A 54 -10.54 21.82 -8.80
C ASP A 54 -10.37 20.34 -8.39
N LYS A 55 -11.49 19.65 -8.24
CA LYS A 55 -11.56 18.24 -7.85
C LYS A 55 -11.61 17.27 -9.03
N SER A 56 -11.66 17.75 -10.28
CA SER A 56 -11.79 16.89 -11.45
C SER A 56 -10.65 15.87 -11.59
N VAL A 57 -9.44 16.26 -11.19
CA VAL A 57 -8.26 15.39 -11.18
C VAL A 57 -8.39 14.27 -10.15
N PHE A 58 -9.03 14.54 -9.00
CA PHE A 58 -9.24 13.53 -7.97
C PHE A 58 -10.22 12.46 -8.43
N ASP A 59 -11.31 12.84 -9.10
CA ASP A 59 -12.28 11.90 -9.66
C ASP A 59 -11.63 10.96 -10.69
N GLN A 60 -10.70 11.46 -11.50
CA GLN A 60 -9.93 10.62 -12.42
C GLN A 60 -9.04 9.60 -11.69
N TRP A 61 -8.42 9.99 -10.57
CA TRP A 61 -7.62 9.06 -9.76
C TRP A 61 -8.47 8.01 -9.07
N LEU A 62 -9.66 8.38 -8.59
CA LEU A 62 -10.62 7.44 -7.99
C LEU A 62 -11.09 6.38 -8.99
N GLN A 63 -11.31 6.76 -10.25
CA GLN A 63 -11.67 5.81 -11.31
C GLN A 63 -10.54 4.80 -11.62
N GLY A 64 -9.30 5.10 -11.24
CA GLY A 64 -8.16 4.19 -11.38
C GLY A 64 -8.07 3.11 -10.30
N ILE A 65 -8.94 3.14 -9.29
CA ILE A 65 -8.95 2.14 -8.22
C ILE A 65 -9.56 0.83 -8.74
N ASN A 66 -8.82 -0.26 -8.59
CA ASN A 66 -9.22 -1.61 -8.93
C ASN A 66 -8.95 -2.58 -7.77
N VAL A 67 -9.47 -3.80 -7.88
CA VAL A 67 -9.20 -4.90 -6.95
C VAL A 67 -8.64 -6.08 -7.73
N GLU A 68 -7.45 -6.52 -7.33
CA GLU A 68 -6.80 -7.72 -7.83
C GLU A 68 -6.96 -8.87 -6.83
N ILE A 69 -7.00 -10.11 -7.34
CA ILE A 69 -7.28 -11.30 -6.54
C ILE A 69 -6.08 -12.24 -6.61
N LEU A 70 -5.51 -12.58 -5.44
CA LEU A 70 -4.43 -13.55 -5.33
C LEU A 70 -4.88 -14.82 -4.59
N PRO A 71 -4.58 -16.02 -5.09
CA PRO A 71 -4.80 -17.25 -4.33
C PRO A 71 -4.07 -17.21 -2.98
N LYS A 72 -4.79 -17.51 -1.89
CA LYS A 72 -4.24 -17.58 -0.53
C LYS A 72 -4.06 -19.02 -0.06
N LYS A 73 -5.04 -19.88 -0.38
CA LYS A 73 -4.99 -21.31 -0.10
C LYS A 73 -5.48 -22.09 -1.31
N ILE A 74 -4.76 -23.16 -1.62
CA ILE A 74 -5.07 -24.09 -2.69
C ILE A 74 -5.26 -25.44 -2.02
N LYS A 75 -6.32 -26.16 -2.39
CA LYS A 75 -6.57 -27.51 -1.89
C LYS A 75 -5.42 -28.42 -2.29
N SER A 76 -4.93 -29.22 -1.34
CA SER A 76 -3.93 -30.24 -1.66
C SER A 76 -4.51 -31.22 -2.67
N HIS A 77 -3.76 -31.48 -3.74
CA HIS A 77 -4.03 -32.51 -4.73
C HIS A 77 -3.15 -33.76 -4.51
N LEU A 78 -2.30 -33.74 -3.47
CA LEU A 78 -1.48 -34.89 -3.08
C LEU A 78 -2.31 -35.77 -2.13
N GLU A 79 -2.40 -37.06 -2.46
CA GLU A 79 -3.13 -38.07 -1.68
C GLU A 79 -2.43 -38.45 -0.37
N SER A 80 -1.14 -38.11 -0.22
CA SER A 80 -0.33 -38.39 0.97
C SER A 80 0.15 -37.11 1.65
N GLU A 81 0.04 -37.08 2.98
CA GLU A 81 0.78 -36.10 3.80
C GLU A 81 2.28 -36.40 3.68
N GLN A 82 3.11 -35.34 3.53
CA GLN A 82 4.56 -35.49 3.47
C GLN A 82 5.09 -36.15 4.75
N SER A 83 5.36 -37.45 4.68
CA SER A 83 5.74 -38.27 5.83
C SER A 83 7.19 -38.10 6.29
N ASN A 84 8.06 -37.49 5.47
CA ASN A 84 9.51 -37.40 5.73
C ASN A 84 10.05 -35.97 5.87
N GLY A 85 9.20 -34.97 6.12
CA GLY A 85 9.62 -33.60 6.48
C GLY A 85 10.36 -32.80 5.38
N ALA A 86 10.59 -33.36 4.20
CA ALA A 86 11.22 -32.66 3.08
C ALA A 86 10.17 -31.96 2.20
N LEU A 87 10.09 -30.63 2.29
CA LEU A 87 9.28 -29.80 1.42
C LEU A 87 10.04 -29.48 0.14
N PHE A 88 9.70 -30.14 -0.96
CA PHE A 88 10.27 -29.84 -2.28
C PHE A 88 9.46 -28.75 -2.99
N LEU A 89 10.02 -27.55 -3.08
CA LEU A 89 9.47 -26.44 -3.87
C LEU A 89 10.08 -26.48 -5.28
N SER A 90 9.25 -26.58 -6.31
CA SER A 90 9.69 -26.52 -7.71
C SER A 90 8.77 -25.61 -8.52
N ASN A 91 9.28 -25.02 -9.59
CA ASN A 91 8.48 -24.25 -10.54
C ASN A 91 7.71 -25.14 -11.55
N ASN A 92 7.81 -26.46 -11.41
CA ASN A 92 7.03 -27.38 -12.23
C ASN A 92 5.60 -27.46 -11.69
N LYS A 93 4.62 -27.33 -12.59
CA LYS A 93 3.23 -27.58 -12.24
C LYS A 93 3.07 -29.04 -11.83
N THR A 94 2.54 -29.24 -10.63
CA THR A 94 2.27 -30.55 -10.05
C THR A 94 0.89 -31.09 -10.44
N ALA A 95 0.01 -30.24 -10.96
CA ALA A 95 -1.33 -30.59 -11.44
C ALA A 95 -1.72 -29.74 -12.67
N SER A 96 -2.66 -30.24 -13.47
CA SER A 96 -3.26 -29.50 -14.59
C SER A 96 -4.18 -28.38 -14.12
N GLU A 97 -4.84 -28.58 -12.98
CA GLU A 97 -5.79 -27.64 -12.38
C GLU A 97 -5.58 -27.56 -10.86
N TYR A 98 -5.89 -26.40 -10.29
CA TYR A 98 -5.75 -26.12 -8.86
C TYR A 98 -7.07 -25.55 -8.32
N ILE A 99 -7.61 -26.18 -7.27
CA ILE A 99 -8.83 -25.71 -6.61
C ILE A 99 -8.43 -24.68 -5.55
N VAL A 100 -8.83 -23.42 -5.77
CA VAL A 100 -8.58 -22.33 -4.83
C VAL A 100 -9.62 -22.36 -3.70
N GLU A 101 -9.17 -22.50 -2.46
CA GLU A 101 -10.05 -22.52 -1.26
C GLU A 101 -10.30 -21.12 -0.71
N SER A 102 -9.30 -20.23 -0.83
CA SER A 102 -9.43 -18.85 -0.38
C SER A 102 -8.52 -17.93 -1.17
N VAL A 103 -8.89 -16.65 -1.22
CA VAL A 103 -8.17 -15.60 -1.94
C VAL A 103 -7.88 -14.42 -1.01
N ASN A 104 -6.85 -13.65 -1.36
CA ASN A 104 -6.63 -12.30 -0.86
C ASN A 104 -7.13 -11.30 -1.90
N TYR A 105 -7.85 -10.28 -1.46
CA TYR A 105 -8.22 -9.13 -2.28
C TYR A 105 -7.21 -8.01 -2.02
N LEU A 106 -6.62 -7.48 -3.08
CA LEU A 106 -5.64 -6.40 -3.01
C LEU A 106 -6.16 -5.20 -3.77
N VAL A 107 -6.21 -4.04 -3.10
CA VAL A 107 -6.50 -2.77 -3.77
C VAL A 107 -5.30 -2.39 -4.60
N VAL A 108 -5.55 -2.07 -5.88
CA VAL A 108 -4.58 -1.51 -6.82
C VAL A 108 -5.08 -0.15 -7.24
N ALA A 109 -4.33 0.90 -6.95
CA ALA A 109 -4.72 2.28 -7.21
C ALA A 109 -3.54 3.09 -7.76
N PRO A 110 -3.79 4.24 -8.40
CA PRO A 110 -2.75 5.20 -8.73
C PRO A 110 -1.99 5.63 -7.46
N VAL A 111 -0.69 5.88 -7.58
CA VAL A 111 0.15 6.30 -6.43
C VAL A 111 -0.35 7.59 -5.79
N GLU A 112 -0.99 8.47 -6.55
CA GLU A 112 -1.63 9.66 -6.02
C GLU A 112 -2.71 9.34 -4.96
N ILE A 113 -3.48 8.26 -5.11
CA ILE A 113 -4.45 7.80 -4.11
C ILE A 113 -3.74 7.27 -2.86
N TYR A 114 -2.70 6.45 -3.03
CA TYR A 114 -1.91 5.96 -1.90
C TYR A 114 -1.21 7.11 -1.15
N LEU A 115 -0.77 8.16 -1.85
CA LEU A 115 -0.20 9.35 -1.22
C LEU A 115 -1.23 10.10 -0.38
N ILE A 116 -2.47 10.24 -0.86
CA ILE A 116 -3.55 10.86 -0.09
C ILE A 116 -3.85 10.05 1.17
N GLU A 117 -3.94 8.72 1.06
CA GLU A 117 -4.11 7.81 2.20
C GLU A 117 -2.96 7.93 3.19
N THR A 118 -1.72 7.94 2.71
CA THR A 118 -0.53 8.05 3.55
C THR A 118 -0.48 9.42 4.24
N LEU A 119 -0.79 10.52 3.55
CA LEU A 119 -0.90 11.86 4.16
C LEU A 119 -1.97 11.87 5.25
N TRP A 120 -3.12 11.26 5.01
CA TRP A 120 -4.18 11.13 6.00
C TRP A 120 -3.70 10.34 7.24
N SER A 121 -3.03 9.20 7.02
CA SER A 121 -2.45 8.37 8.08
C SER A 121 -1.36 9.11 8.87
N ILE A 122 -0.58 9.98 8.23
CA ILE A 122 0.42 10.82 8.91
C ILE A 122 -0.28 11.87 9.77
N TYR A 123 -1.17 12.69 9.20
CA TYR A 123 -1.74 13.84 9.91
C TYR A 123 -2.88 13.45 10.84
N VAL A 124 -3.95 12.92 10.27
CA VAL A 124 -5.16 12.55 11.02
C VAL A 124 -4.87 11.35 11.90
N GLY A 125 -4.12 10.36 11.39
CA GLY A 125 -3.69 9.22 12.19
C GLY A 125 -2.87 9.62 13.41
N SER A 126 -1.90 10.54 13.28
CA SER A 126 -1.13 11.03 14.44
C SER A 126 -2.00 11.78 15.45
N LEU A 127 -2.91 12.63 14.98
CA LEU A 127 -3.83 13.38 15.84
C LEU A 127 -4.74 12.44 16.64
N LEU A 128 -5.30 11.42 15.99
CA LEU A 128 -6.13 10.42 16.66
C LEU A 128 -5.29 9.57 17.62
N ASP A 129 -4.07 9.22 17.24
CA ASP A 129 -3.17 8.41 18.05
C ASP A 129 -2.80 9.08 19.38
N GLU A 130 -2.72 10.41 19.43
CA GLU A 130 -2.49 11.17 20.67
C GLU A 130 -3.61 11.03 21.69
N ASN A 131 -4.83 10.70 21.26
CA ASN A 131 -5.96 10.49 22.16
C ASN A 131 -6.01 9.07 22.75
N PHE A 132 -5.17 8.14 22.26
CA PHE A 132 -5.12 6.78 22.79
C PHE A 132 -4.22 6.66 24.01
N THR A 133 -4.66 5.84 24.98
CA THR A 133 -3.87 5.53 26.17
C THR A 133 -2.61 4.74 25.81
N ASN A 134 -1.62 4.77 26.71
CA ASN A 134 -0.40 3.97 26.58
C ASN A 134 -0.63 2.46 26.71
N TYR A 135 -1.85 2.04 27.10
CA TYR A 135 -2.25 0.64 27.24
C TYR A 135 -2.91 0.08 25.97
N THR A 136 -2.72 0.74 24.83
CA THR A 136 -3.24 0.27 23.55
C THR A 136 -2.27 -0.72 22.92
N TYR A 137 -2.70 -1.96 22.76
CA TYR A 137 -1.89 -3.06 22.17
C TYR A 137 -2.02 -3.18 20.65
N GLY A 138 -2.89 -2.37 20.02
CA GLY A 138 -3.02 -2.30 18.57
C GLY A 138 -1.84 -1.56 17.91
N ASN A 139 -1.80 -1.58 16.58
CA ASN A 139 -0.81 -0.82 15.82
C ASN A 139 -0.96 0.68 16.09
N ARG A 140 0.16 1.34 16.43
CA ARG A 140 0.25 2.77 16.74
C ARG A 140 1.05 3.49 15.66
N VAL A 141 0.78 4.77 15.46
CA VAL A 141 1.60 5.60 14.56
C VAL A 141 3.00 5.76 15.16
N SER A 142 4.04 5.42 14.40
CA SER A 142 5.42 5.47 14.89
C SER A 142 5.86 6.89 15.24
N ASN A 143 6.72 7.04 16.24
CA ASN A 143 7.25 8.35 16.64
C ASN A 143 8.03 9.05 15.52
N VAL A 144 8.60 8.31 14.58
CA VAL A 144 9.27 8.88 13.40
C VAL A 144 8.26 9.56 12.49
N VAL A 145 7.12 8.90 12.24
CA VAL A 145 6.04 9.43 11.40
C VAL A 145 5.35 10.63 12.06
N LYS A 146 5.13 10.57 13.38
CA LYS A 146 4.55 11.70 14.14
C LYS A 146 5.34 13.00 14.02
N LYS A 147 6.66 12.94 13.75
CA LYS A 147 7.46 14.16 13.51
C LYS A 147 6.97 14.90 12.27
N TYR A 148 6.68 14.19 11.18
CA TYR A 148 6.16 14.79 9.95
C TYR A 148 4.80 15.47 10.12
N ALA A 149 4.00 15.00 11.07
CA ALA A 149 2.72 15.60 11.40
C ALA A 149 2.86 16.92 12.18
N ARG A 150 3.92 17.06 13.00
CA ARG A 150 4.18 18.26 13.82
C ARG A 150 4.82 19.40 13.03
N ASP A 151 5.44 19.08 11.90
CA ASP A 151 6.06 20.05 10.98
C ASP A 151 5.02 20.69 10.02
N TYR A 152 3.72 20.53 10.31
CA TYR A 152 2.57 21.03 9.55
C TYR A 152 1.66 21.87 10.45
#